data_AF-A0A3D0Q3I2-F1
#
_entry.id   AF-A0A3D0Q3I2-F1
#
_cell.length_a   1.000
_cell.length_b   1.000
_cell.length_c   1.000
_cell.angle_alpha   90.00
_cell.angle_beta   90.00
_cell.angle_gamma   90.00
#
_symmetry.space_group_name_H-M   'P 1'
#
loop_
_entity.id
_entity.type
_entity.pdbx_description
1 polymer ?
#
loop_
_entity_poly.entity_id
_entity_poly.type
_entity_poly.pdbx_seq_one_letter_code
_entity_poly.pdbx_strand_id
1 'polypeptide(L)'
;MSQWLSEVIATAQTHQDWLAPHRQAALAELEKVRWPLRKVEDWRFTPLIPVEKRSVSLAKPENTEFSAPKIGELSAIELVFSGNELL
;
A
#
# COMPACT_ATOMS: atom_id res chain seq x y z
N MET A 1 -1.54 11.50 -15.44
CA MET A 1 -1.47 10.57 -14.29
C MET A 1 -1.81 11.38 -13.05
N SER A 2 -2.55 10.86 -12.07
CA SER A 2 -2.81 11.63 -10.84
C SER A 2 -1.48 11.87 -10.11
N GLN A 3 -1.34 13.03 -9.44
CA GLN A 3 -0.13 13.36 -8.70
C GLN A 3 0.19 12.28 -7.66
N TRP A 4 -0.82 11.85 -6.91
CA TRP A 4 -0.70 10.77 -5.93
C TRP A 4 -0.12 9.47 -6.55
N LEU A 5 -0.60 9.04 -7.72
CA LEU A 5 -0.12 7.80 -8.34
C LEU A 5 1.35 7.92 -8.76
N SER A 6 1.75 9.09 -9.27
CA SER A 6 3.15 9.35 -9.60
C SER A 6 4.04 9.31 -8.36
N GLU A 7 3.61 9.89 -7.24
CA GLU A 7 4.33 9.82 -5.96
C GLU A 7 4.42 8.39 -5.42
N VAL A 8 3.37 7.57 -5.55
CA VAL A 8 3.39 6.15 -5.15
C VAL A 8 4.40 5.36 -5.97
N ILE A 9 4.39 5.52 -7.30
CA ILE A 9 5.32 4.82 -8.20
C ILE A 9 6.76 5.20 -7.86
N ALA A 10 7.05 6.49 -7.71
CA ALA A 10 8.38 6.99 -7.34
C ALA A 10 8.83 6.42 -5.99
N THR A 11 7.95 6.40 -4.99
CA THR A 11 8.25 5.85 -3.66
C THR A 11 8.56 4.35 -3.76
N ALA A 12 7.75 3.58 -4.49
CA ALA A 12 7.93 2.14 -4.64
C ALA A 12 9.25 1.75 -5.33
N GLN A 13 9.75 2.59 -6.26
CA GLN A 13 11.04 2.37 -6.94
C GLN A 13 12.24 2.47 -6.00
N THR A 14 12.11 3.11 -4.84
CA THR A 14 13.21 3.26 -3.86
C THR A 14 13.47 2.01 -3.03
N HIS A 15 12.50 1.10 -2.92
CA HIS A 15 12.65 -0.13 -2.15
C HIS A 15 13.49 -1.15 -2.93
N GLN A 16 14.53 -1.71 -2.29
CA GLN A 16 15.37 -2.75 -2.87
C GLN A 16 15.42 -3.94 -1.91
N ASP A 17 14.64 -4.97 -2.23
CA ASP A 17 14.54 -6.21 -1.46
C ASP A 17 14.37 -7.40 -2.41
N TRP A 18 14.12 -8.59 -1.85
CA TRP A 18 13.94 -9.81 -2.62
C TRP A 18 12.72 -9.78 -3.56
N LEU A 19 11.77 -8.85 -3.36
CA LEU A 19 10.61 -8.64 -4.23
C LEU A 19 10.88 -7.64 -5.36
N ALA A 20 12.07 -7.02 -5.43
CA ALA A 20 12.38 -5.99 -6.42
C ALA A 20 12.05 -6.39 -7.88
N PRO A 21 12.34 -7.61 -8.37
CA PRO A 21 12.00 -7.98 -9.75
C PRO A 21 10.49 -7.98 -10.00
N HIS A 22 9.72 -8.50 -9.05
CA HIS A 22 8.25 -8.54 -9.13
C HIS A 22 7.66 -7.13 -9.03
N ARG A 23 8.22 -6.28 -8.15
CA ARG A 23 7.78 -4.90 -8.00
C ARG A 23 8.02 -4.11 -9.27
N GLN A 24 9.18 -4.26 -9.92
CA GLN A 24 9.48 -3.60 -11.19
C GLN A 24 8.48 -4.00 -12.29
N ALA A 25 8.17 -5.29 -12.41
CA ALA A 25 7.15 -5.77 -13.35
C ALA A 25 5.77 -5.17 -13.06
N ALA A 26 5.35 -5.14 -11.79
CA ALA A 26 4.08 -4.56 -11.38
C ALA A 26 4.02 -3.04 -11.62
N LEU A 27 5.11 -2.31 -11.36
CA LEU A 27 5.19 -0.87 -11.60
C LEU A 27 5.11 -0.54 -13.09
N ALA A 28 5.77 -1.32 -13.95
CA ALA A 28 5.69 -1.15 -15.40
C ALA A 28 4.25 -1.34 -15.93
N GLU A 29 3.48 -2.25 -15.33
CA GLU A 29 2.05 -2.38 -15.65
C GLU A 29 1.23 -1.22 -15.07
N LEU A 30 1.50 -0.82 -13.83
CA LEU A 30 0.78 0.26 -13.15
C LEU A 30 0.95 1.61 -13.88
N GLU A 31 2.12 1.90 -14.44
CA GLU A 31 2.40 3.10 -15.23
C GLU A 31 1.53 3.22 -16.50
N LYS A 32 1.08 2.09 -17.05
CA LYS A 32 0.19 2.05 -18.21
C LYS A 32 -1.27 2.30 -17.83
N VAL A 33 -1.62 2.12 -16.56
CA VAL A 33 -3.00 2.27 -16.06
C VAL A 33 -3.35 3.74 -15.88
N ARG A 34 -4.53 4.13 -16.37
CA ARG A 34 -5.09 5.46 -16.12
C ARG A 34 -5.81 5.49 -14.78
N TRP A 35 -5.73 6.63 -14.08
CA TRP A 35 -6.49 6.83 -12.86
C TRP A 35 -7.99 6.63 -13.11
N PRO A 36 -8.71 5.88 -12.25
CA PRO A 36 -10.11 5.59 -12.48
C PRO A 36 -10.99 6.83 -12.36
N LEU A 37 -12.02 6.89 -13.19
CA LEU A 37 -13.06 7.93 -13.14
C LEU A 37 -14.39 7.29 -12.78
N ARG A 38 -15.35 8.06 -12.26
CA ARG A 38 -16.70 7.57 -11.90
C ARG A 38 -17.47 6.91 -13.06
N LYS A 39 -17.06 7.16 -14.30
CA LYS A 39 -17.63 6.53 -15.50
C LYS A 39 -17.13 5.09 -15.74
N VAL A 40 -16.07 4.67 -15.05
CA VAL A 40 -15.64 3.27 -15.00
C VAL A 40 -16.56 2.55 -14.03
N GLU A 41 -17.21 1.48 -14.49
CA GLU A 41 -18.27 0.79 -13.74
C GLU A 41 -17.82 0.38 -12.34
N ASP A 42 -16.64 -0.24 -12.24
CA ASP A 42 -16.05 -0.70 -10.98
C ASP A 42 -15.82 0.42 -9.94
N TRP A 43 -15.76 1.68 -10.40
CA TRP A 43 -15.45 2.85 -9.56
C TRP A 43 -16.62 3.82 -9.42
N ARG A 44 -17.79 3.49 -9.97
CA ARG A 44 -18.94 4.40 -10.01
C ARG A 44 -19.34 4.91 -8.62
N PHE A 45 -19.25 4.05 -7.61
CA PHE A 45 -19.66 4.32 -6.24
C PHE A 45 -18.48 4.45 -5.26
N THR A 46 -17.26 4.45 -5.77
CA THR A 46 -16.03 4.50 -4.95
C THR A 46 -15.26 5.79 -5.28
N PRO A 47 -15.55 6.91 -4.59
CA PRO A 47 -14.95 8.20 -4.91
C PRO A 47 -13.45 8.23 -4.57
N LEU A 48 -12.60 8.37 -5.59
CA LEU A 48 -11.14 8.43 -5.44
C LEU A 48 -10.54 9.84 -5.30
N ILE A 49 -11.38 10.88 -5.38
CA ILE A 49 -10.95 12.29 -5.29
C ILE A 49 -10.11 12.56 -4.01
N PRO A 50 -10.47 12.04 -2.81
CA PRO A 50 -9.65 12.26 -1.61
C PRO A 50 -8.26 11.63 -1.70
N VAL A 51 -8.14 10.47 -2.36
CA VAL A 51 -6.85 9.78 -2.54
C VAL A 51 -5.99 10.55 -3.54
N GLU A 52 -6.58 10.95 -4.66
CA GLU A 52 -5.89 11.72 -5.71
C GLU A 52 -5.28 13.04 -5.21
N LYS A 53 -5.94 13.68 -4.25
CA LYS A 53 -5.51 14.97 -3.66
C LYS A 53 -4.56 14.85 -2.48
N ARG A 54 -4.32 13.63 -1.99
CA ARG A 54 -3.45 13.38 -0.83
C ARG A 54 -1.99 13.33 -1.29
N SER A 55 -1.06 13.80 -0.45
CA SER A 55 0.37 13.55 -0.63
C SER A 55 0.75 12.18 -0.07
N VAL A 56 1.63 11.46 -0.77
CA VAL A 56 2.14 10.17 -0.31
C VAL A 56 3.15 10.36 0.82
N SER A 57 2.97 9.61 1.91
CA SER A 57 3.92 9.52 3.01
C SER A 57 3.98 8.06 3.46
N LEU A 58 5.18 7.46 3.47
CA LEU A 58 5.36 6.15 4.06
C LEU A 58 5.20 6.23 5.58
N ALA A 59 4.42 5.31 6.14
CA ALA A 59 4.37 5.12 7.57
C ALA A 59 5.75 4.63 8.03
N LYS A 60 6.30 5.26 9.07
CA LYS A 60 7.48 4.73 9.72
C LYS A 60 7.05 3.58 10.64
N PRO A 61 7.84 2.51 10.77
CA PRO A 61 7.58 1.49 11.77
C PRO A 61 7.62 2.17 13.14
N GLU A 62 6.52 2.07 13.87
CA GLU A 62 6.50 2.39 15.29
C GLU A 62 6.72 1.09 16.05
N ASN A 63 7.77 1.08 16.88
CA ASN A 63 8.12 -0.08 17.70
C ASN A 63 7.31 -0.04 19.00
N THR A 64 5.99 -0.04 18.85
CA THR A 64 5.05 -0.12 19.96
C THR A 64 4.88 -1.59 20.33
N GLU A 65 4.93 -1.93 21.62
CA GLU A 65 4.56 -3.26 22.10
C GLU A 65 3.08 -3.52 21.81
N PHE A 66 2.79 -4.01 20.60
CA PHE A 66 1.47 -4.44 20.19
C PHE A 66 1.35 -5.93 20.47
N SER A 67 0.41 -6.31 21.33
CA SER A 67 0.03 -7.71 21.52
C SER A 67 -1.36 -7.90 20.95
N ALA A 68 -1.53 -8.93 20.12
CA ALA A 68 -2.84 -9.26 19.59
C ALA A 68 -3.81 -9.60 20.74
N PRO A 69 -5.11 -9.31 20.61
CA PRO A 69 -6.09 -9.73 21.60
C PRO A 69 -6.04 -11.25 21.79
N LYS A 70 -5.90 -11.69 23.04
CA LYS A 70 -5.89 -13.12 23.36
C LYS A 70 -7.26 -13.73 23.05
N ILE A 71 -7.28 -14.69 22.14
CA ILE A 71 -8.45 -15.52 21.85
C ILE A 71 -8.25 -16.84 22.59
N GLY A 72 -9.17 -17.19 23.50
CA GLY A 72 -9.06 -18.27 24.49
C GLY A 72 -8.26 -19.52 24.10
N GLU A 73 -8.93 -20.59 23.66
CA GLU A 73 -8.31 -21.89 23.38
C GLU A 73 -7.43 -21.90 22.09
N LEU A 74 -7.14 -20.72 21.53
CA LEU A 74 -6.37 -20.60 20.30
C LEU A 74 -4.88 -20.44 20.63
N SER A 75 -4.10 -21.48 20.35
CA SER A 75 -2.65 -21.34 20.21
C SER A 75 -2.34 -20.81 18.82
N ALA A 76 -1.90 -19.55 18.72
CA ALA A 76 -1.60 -18.88 17.46
C ALA A 76 -0.13 -18.45 17.37
N ILE A 77 0.36 -18.34 16.14
CA ILE A 77 1.61 -17.63 15.83
C ILE A 77 1.22 -16.19 15.51
N GLU A 78 1.75 -15.24 16.27
CA GLU A 78 1.52 -13.81 16.04
C GLU A 78 2.56 -13.28 15.05
N LEU A 79 2.09 -12.64 13.97
CA LEU A 79 2.91 -11.89 13.04
C LEU A 79 2.43 -10.44 13.08
N VAL A 80 3.26 -9.54 13.61
CA VAL A 80 2.91 -8.13 13.79
C VAL A 80 3.60 -7.31 12.72
N PHE A 81 2.82 -6.54 11.96
CA PHE A 81 3.36 -5.63 10.94
C PHE A 81 3.12 -4.18 11.35
N SER A 82 4.17 -3.36 11.33
CA SER A 82 4.11 -1.93 11.61
C SER A 82 4.88 -1.18 10.53
N GLY A 83 4.28 -0.16 9.91
CA GLY A 83 4.96 0.66 8.89
C GLY A 83 5.52 -0.13 7.70
N ASN A 84 4.89 -1.24 7.32
CA ASN A 84 5.34 -2.21 6.29
C ASN A 84 6.55 -3.08 6.67
N GLU A 85 6.91 -3.14 7.95
CA GLU A 85 7.95 -4.04 8.48
C GLU A 85 7.35 -5.07 9.43
N LEU A 86 7.93 -6.28 9.47
CA LEU A 86 7.60 -7.31 10.46
C LEU A 86 8.37 -7.01 11.75
N LEU A 87 7.66 -6.86 12.87
CA LEU A 87 8.23 -6.63 14.20
C LEU A 87 8.63 -7.94 14.91
#